data_AF-G0QGF4-F1
#
_entry.id   AF-G0QGF4-F1
#
_cell.length_a   1.000
_cell.length_b   1.000
_cell.length_c   1.000
_cell.angle_alpha   90.00
_cell.angle_beta   90.00
_cell.angle_gamma   90.00
#
_symmetry.space_group_name_H-M   'P 1'
#
loop_
_entity.id
_entity.type
_entity.pdbx_description
1 polymer ?
#
loop_
_entity_poly.entity_id
_entity_poly.type
_entity_poly.pdbx_seq_one_letter_code
_entity_poly.pdbx_strand_id
1 'polypeptide(L)'
;MKEQVVQRASRLADLSPRQLEDEKRAAKLIEEEISEFDYTTQKFQILVPDFKDWGLEADGEEIRCLPSGLESGKIESKQLVNSVLNGQGSMNRPNINFNPHAEGISVPNFYQAPSVAISPEDVDKVLEADEVKG
;
A
#
# COMPACT_ATOMS: atom_id res chain seq x y z
N MET A 1 -24.20 -1.22 18.08
CA MET A 1 -22.72 -1.25 18.18
C MET A 1 -22.04 -1.71 16.89
N LYS A 2 -22.27 -2.95 16.40
CA LYS A 2 -21.62 -3.45 15.16
C LYS A 2 -21.88 -2.56 13.93
N GLU A 3 -23.13 -2.16 13.70
CA GLU A 3 -23.50 -1.30 12.56
C GLU A 3 -22.88 0.10 12.63
N GLN A 4 -22.84 0.71 13.82
CA GLN A 4 -22.20 2.01 14.03
C GLN A 4 -20.70 1.97 13.78
N VAL A 5 -20.03 0.89 14.21
CA VAL A 5 -18.59 0.68 13.94
C VAL A 5 -18.34 0.52 12.44
N VAL A 6 -19.18 -0.25 11.75
CA VAL A 6 -19.09 -0.41 10.29
C VAL A 6 -19.28 0.93 9.59
N GLN A 7 -20.31 1.71 9.95
CA GLN A 7 -20.57 3.02 9.34
C GLN A 7 -19.41 4.00 9.55
N ARG A 8 -18.82 4.03 10.76
CA ARG A 8 -17.64 4.83 11.06
C ARG A 8 -16.42 4.39 10.24
N ALA A 9 -16.18 3.08 10.15
CA ALA A 9 -15.11 2.53 9.33
C ALA A 9 -15.30 2.83 7.84
N SER A 10 -16.53 2.77 7.32
CA SER A 10 -16.85 3.14 5.94
C SER A 10 -16.53 4.60 5.65
N ARG A 11 -16.90 5.55 6.53
CA ARG A 11 -16.56 6.97 6.35
C ARG A 11 -15.04 7.22 6.27
N LEU A 12 -14.25 6.47 7.03
CA LEU A 12 -12.78 6.50 6.92
C LEU A 12 -12.27 5.82 5.65
N ALA A 13 -12.92 4.74 5.22
CA ALA A 13 -12.57 4.01 4.00
C ALA A 13 -12.83 4.85 2.75
N ASP A 14 -13.86 5.68 2.72
CA ASP A 14 -14.17 6.60 1.61
C ASP A 14 -13.08 7.66 1.37
N LEU A 15 -12.19 7.87 2.34
CA LEU A 15 -11.02 8.75 2.22
C LEU A 15 -9.75 8.00 1.76
N SER A 16 -9.88 6.77 1.26
CA SER A 16 -8.70 5.99 0.85
C SER A 16 -8.22 6.39 -0.56
N PRO A 17 -6.89 6.47 -0.79
CA PRO A 17 -5.82 6.33 0.19
C PRO A 17 -5.73 7.55 1.12
N ARG A 18 -5.59 7.31 2.43
CA ARG A 18 -5.51 8.37 3.45
C ARG A 18 -4.10 8.96 3.56
N GLN A 19 -3.56 9.42 2.44
CA GLN A 19 -2.26 10.12 2.38
C GLN A 19 -2.48 11.61 2.07
N LEU A 20 -1.52 12.44 2.48
CA LEU A 20 -1.51 13.88 2.19
C LEU A 20 -2.78 14.59 2.70
N GLU A 21 -3.58 15.18 1.82
CA GLU A 21 -4.79 15.93 2.20
C GLU A 21 -5.89 15.01 2.75
N ASP A 22 -5.93 13.75 2.35
CA ASP A 22 -6.93 12.80 2.84
C ASP A 22 -6.61 12.31 4.26
N GLU A 23 -5.32 12.31 4.64
CA GLU A 23 -4.90 12.10 6.02
C GLU A 23 -5.43 13.20 6.94
N LYS A 24 -5.32 14.48 6.52
CA LYS A 24 -5.85 15.63 7.28
C LYS A 24 -7.36 15.56 7.41
N ARG A 25 -8.07 15.17 6.34
CA ARG A 25 -9.52 14.96 6.36
C ARG A 25 -9.92 13.82 7.30
N ALA A 26 -9.17 12.73 7.30
CA ALA A 26 -9.39 11.62 8.21
C ALA A 26 -9.14 12.02 9.68
N ALA A 27 -8.08 12.79 9.95
CA ALA A 27 -7.80 13.32 11.29
C ALA A 27 -8.96 14.18 11.82
N LYS A 28 -9.49 15.09 10.99
CA LYS A 28 -10.67 15.89 11.36
C LYS A 28 -11.89 15.04 11.67
N LEU A 29 -12.13 13.99 10.87
CA LEU A 29 -13.24 13.06 11.11
C LEU A 29 -13.07 12.34 12.46
N ILE A 30 -11.84 11.95 12.81
CA ILE A 30 -11.54 11.34 14.11
C ILE A 30 -11.76 12.35 15.24
N GLU A 31 -11.28 13.59 15.10
CA GLU A 31 -11.49 14.67 16.08
C GLU A 31 -12.99 14.94 16.34
N GLU A 32 -13.82 14.91 15.30
CA GLU A 32 -15.29 15.04 15.43
C GLU A 32 -15.88 13.87 16.25
N GLU A 33 -15.46 12.63 16.00
CA GLU A 33 -15.97 11.43 16.69
C GLU A 33 -15.52 11.32 18.15
N ILE A 34 -14.38 11.91 18.52
CA ILE A 34 -13.86 11.87 19.90
C ILE A 34 -14.04 13.18 20.65
N SER A 35 -14.79 14.12 20.09
CA SER A 35 -14.96 15.48 20.63
C SER A 35 -15.55 15.55 22.04
N GLU A 36 -16.22 14.50 22.51
CA GLU A 36 -16.75 14.37 23.88
C GLU A 36 -15.70 13.93 24.91
N PHE A 37 -14.53 13.48 24.48
CA PHE A 37 -13.43 13.03 25.33
C PHE A 37 -12.33 14.10 25.42
N ASP A 38 -11.55 14.06 26.50
CA ASP A 38 -10.35 14.89 26.61
C ASP A 38 -9.25 14.32 25.70
N TYR A 39 -8.72 15.15 24.81
CA TYR A 39 -7.69 14.74 23.85
C TYR A 39 -6.70 15.87 23.56
N THR A 40 -5.53 15.50 23.02
CA THR A 40 -4.53 16.45 22.54
C THR A 40 -4.08 16.07 21.15
N THR A 41 -4.04 17.04 20.24
CA THR A 41 -3.51 16.85 18.89
C THR A 41 -2.00 17.07 18.89
N GLN A 42 -1.24 16.02 18.58
CA GLN A 42 0.21 16.12 18.37
C GLN A 42 0.51 16.26 16.88
N LYS A 43 1.15 17.37 16.50
CA LYS A 43 1.61 17.60 15.12
C LYS A 43 3.08 17.25 15.00
N PHE A 44 3.44 16.62 13.89
CA PHE A 44 4.81 16.30 13.55
C PHE A 44 5.03 16.50 12.05
N GLN A 45 6.28 16.65 11.64
CA GLN A 45 6.66 16.73 10.24
C GLN A 45 6.95 15.32 9.73
N ILE A 46 6.51 15.05 8.50
CA ILE A 46 6.82 13.82 7.78
C ILE A 46 7.44 14.16 6.43
N LEU A 47 8.23 13.22 5.92
CA LEU A 47 8.65 13.19 4.53
C LEU A 47 7.78 12.15 3.83
N VAL A 48 7.10 12.55 2.76
CA VAL A 48 6.29 11.66 1.94
C VAL A 48 7.05 11.42 0.63
N PRO A 49 7.23 10.17 0.20
CA PRO A 49 7.87 9.88 -1.08
C PRO A 49 7.04 10.46 -2.24
N ASP A 50 7.75 11.07 -3.20
CA ASP A 50 7.19 11.51 -4.46
C ASP A 50 7.50 10.47 -5.54
N PHE A 51 6.48 9.75 -5.98
CA PHE A 51 6.62 8.67 -6.96
C PHE A 51 6.54 9.24 -8.37
N LYS A 52 7.67 9.18 -9.10
CA LYS A 52 7.79 9.78 -10.43
C LYS A 52 7.60 8.79 -11.57
N ASP A 53 8.03 7.55 -11.37
CA ASP A 53 7.98 6.50 -12.38
C ASP A 53 7.94 5.13 -11.69
N TRP A 54 7.22 4.19 -12.28
CA TRP A 54 7.12 2.80 -11.83
C TRP A 54 6.53 1.94 -12.95
N GLY A 55 6.91 0.67 -12.98
CA GLY A 55 6.40 -0.30 -13.92
C GLY A 55 6.72 -1.72 -13.47
N LEU A 56 6.02 -2.68 -14.04
CA LEU A 56 6.31 -4.09 -13.87
C LEU A 56 5.94 -4.80 -15.17
N GLU A 57 6.83 -5.67 -15.63
CA GLU A 57 6.62 -6.53 -16.79
C GLU A 57 6.88 -7.98 -16.39
N ALA A 58 6.08 -8.88 -16.96
CA ALA A 58 6.27 -10.32 -16.88
C ALA A 58 6.23 -10.89 -18.30
N ASP A 59 7.30 -11.54 -18.74
CA ASP A 59 7.52 -12.01 -20.12
C ASP A 59 7.29 -10.95 -21.20
N GLY A 60 7.64 -9.69 -20.88
CA GLY A 60 7.46 -8.54 -21.77
C GLY A 60 6.02 -8.01 -21.83
N GLU A 61 5.11 -8.56 -21.03
CA GLU A 61 3.77 -8.00 -20.85
C GLU A 61 3.71 -7.12 -19.61
N GLU A 62 3.19 -5.91 -19.76
CA GLU A 62 2.97 -4.97 -18.66
C GLU A 62 1.96 -5.56 -17.65
N ILE A 63 2.28 -5.42 -16.36
CA ILE A 63 1.42 -5.71 -15.23
C ILE A 63 1.08 -4.40 -14.55
N ARG A 64 -0.22 -4.16 -14.37
CA ARG A 64 -0.70 -2.98 -13.66
C ARG A 64 -0.21 -3.02 -12.21
N CYS A 65 0.49 -1.98 -11.79
CA CYS A 65 1.04 -1.91 -10.44
C CYS A 65 0.95 -0.49 -9.84
N LEU A 66 1.12 -0.42 -8.53
CA LEU A 66 1.28 0.82 -7.77
C LEU A 66 2.62 0.82 -7.03
N PRO A 67 3.29 1.97 -6.91
CA PRO A 67 4.58 2.01 -6.23
C PRO A 67 4.41 1.84 -4.73
N SER A 68 5.32 1.08 -4.13
CA SER A 68 5.34 0.80 -2.68
C SER A 68 6.75 0.82 -2.09
N GLY A 69 7.77 1.12 -2.89
CA GLY A 69 9.15 1.24 -2.47
C GLY A 69 9.52 2.67 -2.07
N LEU A 70 10.24 2.85 -0.97
CA LEU A 70 10.79 4.14 -0.54
C LEU A 70 12.13 4.46 -1.22
N GLU A 71 12.63 3.54 -2.04
CA GLU A 71 13.88 3.67 -2.79
C GLU A 71 13.66 3.37 -4.26
N SER A 72 14.41 4.05 -5.14
CA SER A 72 14.47 3.73 -6.56
C SER A 72 15.43 2.58 -6.84
N GLY A 73 15.19 1.85 -7.91
CA GLY A 73 16.05 0.76 -8.36
C GLY A 73 15.28 -0.18 -9.27
N LYS A 74 15.72 -1.43 -9.35
CA LYS A 74 15.12 -2.44 -10.22
C LYS A 74 14.56 -3.61 -9.44
N ILE A 75 13.55 -4.25 -10.00
CA ILE A 75 12.98 -5.52 -9.54
C ILE A 75 13.28 -6.57 -10.61
N GLU A 76 14.31 -7.39 -10.38
CA GLU A 76 14.76 -8.43 -11.31
C GLU A 76 14.44 -9.84 -10.79
N SER A 77 13.58 -9.95 -9.78
CA SER A 77 13.23 -11.22 -9.15
C SER A 77 11.74 -11.34 -8.85
N LYS A 78 11.23 -12.57 -8.87
CA LYS A 78 9.84 -12.93 -8.50
C LYS A 78 9.62 -12.98 -6.99
N GLN A 79 10.25 -12.08 -6.22
CA GLN A 79 10.08 -12.07 -4.77
C GLN A 79 8.67 -11.57 -4.41
N LEU A 80 7.71 -12.49 -4.44
CA LEU A 80 6.32 -12.22 -4.11
C LEU A 80 6.12 -12.17 -2.60
N VAL A 81 5.43 -11.12 -2.15
CA VAL A 81 5.27 -10.81 -0.75
C VAL A 81 3.80 -10.61 -0.42
N ASN A 82 3.26 -11.49 0.42
CA ASN A 82 1.95 -11.29 1.01
C ASN A 82 2.03 -10.14 2.03
N SER A 83 1.52 -8.98 1.62
CA SER A 83 1.58 -7.75 2.41
C SER A 83 0.86 -7.81 3.75
N VAL A 84 -0.04 -8.79 3.96
CA VAL A 84 -0.75 -9.01 5.24
C VAL A 84 0.11 -9.78 6.23
N LEU A 85 1.01 -10.65 5.76
CA LEU A 85 1.80 -11.57 6.58
C LEU A 85 3.29 -11.19 6.63
N ASN A 86 3.63 -9.95 6.27
CA ASN A 86 5.01 -9.47 6.13
C ASN A 86 5.91 -9.83 7.32
N GLY A 87 6.82 -10.78 7.11
CA GLY A 87 7.97 -11.01 7.99
C GLY A 87 9.09 -10.02 7.70
N GLN A 88 9.95 -9.73 8.68
CA GLN A 88 11.01 -8.71 8.58
C GLN A 88 12.00 -8.89 7.40
N GLY A 89 12.04 -10.07 6.77
CA GLY A 89 12.99 -10.38 5.69
C GLY A 89 12.75 -9.69 4.35
N SER A 90 11.54 -9.19 4.08
CA SER A 90 11.19 -8.54 2.80
C SER A 90 11.36 -7.02 2.80
N MET A 91 11.48 -6.38 3.98
CA MET A 91 11.45 -4.91 4.08
C MET A 91 12.56 -4.21 3.32
N ASN A 92 13.75 -4.81 3.25
CA ASN A 92 14.95 -4.17 2.70
C ASN A 92 15.43 -4.88 1.43
N ARG A 93 14.52 -5.52 0.69
CA ARG A 93 14.82 -6.23 -0.54
C ARG A 93 13.81 -5.89 -1.63
N PRO A 94 14.25 -5.79 -2.89
CA PRO A 94 13.32 -5.58 -3.99
C PRO A 94 12.24 -6.66 -4.01
N ASN A 95 10.98 -6.26 -4.16
CA ASN A 95 9.87 -7.20 -4.10
C ASN A 95 8.63 -6.72 -4.86
N ILE A 96 7.75 -7.69 -5.12
CA ILE A 96 6.42 -7.49 -5.68
C ILE A 96 5.45 -7.93 -4.59
N ASN A 97 4.63 -7.02 -4.08
CA ASN A 97 3.70 -7.35 -3.01
C ASN A 97 2.25 -7.36 -3.49
N PHE A 98 1.43 -8.10 -2.77
CA PHE A 98 0.00 -8.19 -3.02
C PHE A 98 -0.74 -8.40 -1.70
N ASN A 99 -2.03 -8.10 -1.67
CA ASN A 99 -2.90 -8.39 -0.54
C ASN A 99 -3.94 -9.43 -0.97
N PRO A 100 -3.87 -10.69 -0.52
CA PRO A 100 -4.76 -11.76 -0.99
C PRO A 100 -6.25 -11.55 -0.65
N HIS A 101 -6.57 -10.54 0.17
CA HIS A 101 -7.94 -10.21 0.56
C HIS A 101 -8.47 -8.94 -0.13
N ALA A 102 -7.70 -8.30 -1.00
CA ALA A 102 -8.12 -7.13 -1.74
C ALA A 102 -8.75 -7.52 -3.09
N GLU A 103 -9.79 -6.79 -3.52
CA GLU A 103 -10.39 -6.97 -4.85
C GLU A 103 -9.56 -6.32 -5.98
N GLY A 104 -8.49 -5.59 -5.64
CA GLY A 104 -7.59 -4.95 -6.59
C GLY A 104 -6.24 -4.63 -5.95
N ILE A 105 -5.48 -3.72 -6.57
CA ILE A 105 -4.16 -3.33 -6.07
C ILE A 105 -4.30 -2.63 -4.72
N SER A 106 -3.64 -3.18 -3.70
CA SER A 106 -3.61 -2.65 -2.34
C SER A 106 -2.18 -2.34 -1.94
N VAL A 107 -1.94 -1.14 -1.40
CA VAL A 107 -0.61 -0.69 -0.93
C VAL A 107 -0.66 -0.51 0.60
N PRO A 108 -0.77 -1.60 1.40
CA PRO A 108 -0.89 -1.47 2.85
C PRO A 108 0.47 -1.22 3.53
N ASN A 109 1.58 -1.48 2.83
CA ASN A 109 2.93 -1.35 3.36
C ASN A 109 3.85 -0.66 2.35
N PHE A 110 4.85 0.04 2.89
CA PHE A 110 5.96 0.59 2.13
C PHE A 110 7.25 -0.13 2.50
N TYR A 111 8.14 -0.35 1.54
CA TYR A 111 9.37 -1.12 1.69
C TYR A 111 10.60 -0.21 1.55
N GLN A 112 11.67 -0.46 2.32
CA GLN A 112 12.97 0.23 2.18
C GLN A 112 13.80 -0.42 1.07
N ALA A 113 13.20 -0.53 -0.12
CA ALA A 113 13.77 -1.09 -1.32
C ALA A 113 12.86 -0.77 -2.53
N PRO A 114 13.32 -0.96 -3.77
CA PRO A 114 12.46 -0.92 -4.96
C PRO A 114 11.29 -1.89 -4.82
N SER A 115 10.05 -1.43 -4.84
CA SER A 115 8.90 -2.32 -4.62
C SER A 115 7.64 -1.79 -5.29
N VAL A 116 6.85 -2.72 -5.82
CA VAL A 116 5.54 -2.43 -6.43
C VAL A 116 4.48 -3.38 -5.87
N ALA A 117 3.25 -2.88 -5.79
CA ALA A 117 2.08 -3.65 -5.41
C ALA A 117 1.27 -4.02 -6.66
N ILE A 118 0.79 -5.26 -6.73
CA ILE A 118 -0.05 -5.77 -7.82
C ILE A 118 -1.41 -6.25 -7.30
N SER A 119 -2.33 -6.51 -8.23
CA SER A 119 -3.61 -7.15 -7.92
C SER A 119 -3.37 -8.62 -7.57
N PRO A 120 -4.15 -9.22 -6.65
CA PRO A 120 -4.04 -10.65 -6.36
C PRO A 120 -4.29 -11.54 -7.57
N GLU A 121 -5.07 -11.07 -8.56
CA GLU A 121 -5.34 -11.79 -9.80
C GLU A 121 -4.11 -11.91 -10.71
N ASP A 122 -3.12 -11.01 -10.57
CA ASP A 122 -1.89 -11.00 -11.37
C ASP A 122 -0.77 -11.83 -10.73
N VAL A 123 -0.99 -12.41 -9.54
CA VAL A 123 0.03 -13.16 -8.80
C VAL A 123 0.49 -14.40 -9.58
N ASP A 124 -0.45 -15.15 -10.15
CA ASP A 124 -0.13 -16.35 -10.92
C ASP A 124 0.65 -15.98 -12.20
N LYS A 125 0.30 -14.86 -12.85
CA LYS A 125 1.05 -14.32 -13.99
C LYS A 125 2.52 -14.06 -13.64
N VAL A 126 2.80 -13.44 -12.49
CA VAL A 126 4.19 -13.21 -12.02
C VAL A 126 4.90 -14.52 -11.64
N LEU A 127 4.19 -15.46 -11.01
CA LEU A 127 4.75 -16.75 -10.62
C LEU A 127 5.17 -17.58 -11.82
N GLU A 128 4.32 -17.63 -12.85
CA GLU A 128 4.48 -18.47 -14.03
C GLU A 128 5.46 -17.90 -15.06
N ALA A 129 5.60 -16.57 -15.14
CA ALA A 129 6.41 -15.92 -16.18
C ALA A 129 7.89 -16.31 -16.14
N ASP A 130 8.59 -16.53 -17.24
CA ASP A 130 10.02 -16.87 -17.19
C ASP A 130 10.89 -15.68 -16.70
N GLU A 131 10.51 -14.46 -17.07
CA GLU A 131 11.24 -13.22 -16.76
C GLU A 131 10.33 -12.16 -16.14
N VAL A 132 10.85 -11.44 -15.15
CA VAL A 132 10.17 -10.29 -14.51
C VAL A 132 11.12 -9.09 -14.44
N LYS A 133 10.61 -7.90 -14.79
CA LYS A 133 11.36 -6.63 -14.79
C LYS A 133 10.51 -5.51 -14.21
N GLY A 134 11.10 -4.71 -13.32
CA GLY A 134 10.51 -3.47 -12.79
C GLY A 134 11.57 -2.51 -12.28
#